data_AF-A0A352EFS0-F1
#
_entry.id   AF-A0A352EFS0-F1
#
_cell.length_a   1.000
_cell.length_b   1.000
_cell.length_c   1.000
_cell.angle_alpha   90.00
_cell.angle_beta   90.00
_cell.angle_gamma   90.00
#
_symmetry.space_group_name_H-M   'P 1'
#
loop_
_entity.id
_entity.type
_entity.pdbx_description
1 polymer ?
#
loop_
_entity_poly.entity_id
_entity_poly.type
_entity_poly.pdbx_seq_one_letter_code
_entity_poly.pdbx_strand_id
1 'polypeptide(L)'
;EEVTAAIESEGTTLVVVNSVCGCAAGSARPAAMELAKSELKPDRMITVFAGNDREAVDQARKHMMPFPPSSPCMGLFKNGELVHMVERHHIEGRTAQMIAGNLLGAFEEHCK
;
A
#
# COMPACT_ATOMS: atom_id res chain seq x y z
N GLU A 1 2.26 -11.02 12.84
CA GLU A 1 2.39 -10.13 14.02
C GLU A 1 3.02 -8.79 13.63
N GLU A 2 4.17 -8.77 12.96
CA GLU A 2 4.84 -7.53 12.54
C GLU A 2 3.97 -6.58 11.70
N VAL A 3 3.16 -7.12 10.77
CA VAL A 3 2.23 -6.34 9.94
C VAL A 3 1.20 -5.58 10.79
N THR A 4 0.56 -6.29 11.73
CA THR A 4 -0.43 -5.70 12.63
C THR A 4 0.21 -4.64 13.51
N ALA A 5 1.36 -4.95 14.12
CA ALA A 5 2.09 -3.98 14.93
C ALA A 5 2.45 -2.70 14.14
N ALA A 6 2.88 -2.83 12.89
CA ALA A 6 3.19 -1.69 12.03
C ALA A 6 1.96 -0.87 11.62
N ILE A 7 0.82 -1.52 11.38
CA ILE A 7 -0.45 -0.87 11.04
C ILE A 7 -1.03 -0.11 12.26
N GLU A 8 -1.00 -0.73 13.44
CA GLU A 8 -1.56 -0.18 14.68
C GLU A 8 -0.64 0.85 15.35
N SER A 9 0.61 0.98 14.90
CA SER A 9 1.52 1.98 15.42
C SER A 9 1.03 3.41 15.12
N GLU A 10 1.28 4.33 16.04
CA GLU A 10 0.92 5.76 15.88
C GLU A 10 1.52 6.38 14.63
N GLY A 11 0.81 7.32 14.01
CA GLY A 11 1.19 7.94 12.74
C GLY A 11 0.61 7.21 11.54
N THR A 12 1.33 7.26 10.43
CA THR A 12 0.86 6.77 9.13
C THR A 12 1.72 5.63 8.59
N THR A 13 1.05 4.59 8.10
CA THR A 13 1.71 3.38 7.57
C THR A 13 1.14 3.07 6.19
N LEU A 14 1.98 3.09 5.16
CA LEU A 14 1.64 2.55 3.84
C LEU A 14 1.99 1.07 3.79
N VAL A 15 1.02 0.24 3.44
CA VAL A 15 1.17 -1.19 3.22
C VAL A 15 1.04 -1.50 1.74
N VAL A 16 2.09 -2.06 1.15
CA VAL A 16 2.09 -2.52 -0.24
C VAL A 16 1.95 -4.05 -0.27
N VAL A 17 0.83 -4.55 -0.79
CA VAL A 17 0.66 -5.98 -1.08
C VAL A 17 1.25 -6.24 -2.45
N ASN A 18 2.50 -6.67 -2.47
CA ASN A 18 3.27 -6.95 -3.67
C ASN A 18 2.86 -8.31 -4.27
N SER A 19 3.22 -8.54 -5.53
CA SER A 19 2.90 -9.76 -6.28
C SER A 19 3.97 -10.04 -7.35
N VAL A 20 3.90 -11.22 -7.95
CA VAL A 20 4.72 -11.62 -9.12
C VAL A 20 4.11 -11.18 -10.46
N CYS A 21 2.91 -10.58 -10.50
CA CYS A 21 2.30 -10.16 -11.76
C CYS A 21 3.11 -9.07 -12.48
N GLY A 22 2.98 -9.00 -13.81
CA GLY A 22 3.58 -7.94 -14.62
C GLY A 22 3.15 -6.53 -14.20
N CYS A 23 1.91 -6.38 -13.71
CA CYS A 23 1.40 -5.14 -13.13
C CYS A 23 2.18 -4.65 -11.89
N ALA A 24 2.66 -5.57 -11.06
CA ALA A 24 3.44 -5.23 -9.88
C ALA A 24 4.82 -4.73 -10.28
N ALA A 25 5.46 -5.38 -11.26
CA ALA A 25 6.75 -4.99 -11.79
C ALA A 25 6.70 -3.68 -12.60
N GLY A 26 5.67 -3.50 -13.43
CA GLY A 26 5.56 -2.37 -14.36
C GLY A 26 5.02 -1.08 -13.75
N SER A 27 4.16 -1.15 -12.74
CA SER A 27 3.46 0.02 -12.22
C SER A 27 3.53 0.15 -10.69
N ALA A 28 3.17 -0.90 -9.95
CA ALA A 28 3.04 -0.79 -8.49
C ALA A 28 4.38 -0.54 -7.77
N ARG A 29 5.43 -1.33 -8.06
CA ARG A 29 6.75 -1.15 -7.42
C ARG A 29 7.41 0.17 -7.83
N PRO A 30 7.41 0.57 -9.13
CA PRO A 30 7.91 1.89 -9.51
C PRO A 30 7.17 3.04 -8.80
N ALA A 31 5.84 2.97 -8.68
CA ALA A 31 5.07 3.98 -7.95
C ALA A 31 5.49 4.06 -6.46
N ALA A 32 5.60 2.92 -5.78
CA ALA A 32 6.07 2.89 -4.39
C ALA A 32 7.49 3.44 -4.23
N MET A 33 8.39 3.19 -5.19
CA MET A 33 9.74 3.76 -5.17
C MET A 33 9.77 5.27 -5.42
N GLU A 34 8.87 5.78 -6.27
CA GLU A 34 8.73 7.21 -6.51
C GLU A 34 8.23 7.92 -5.24
N LEU A 35 7.22 7.35 -4.58
CA LEU A 35 6.71 7.83 -3.29
C LEU A 35 7.76 7.81 -2.19
N ALA A 36 8.62 6.80 -2.15
CA ALA A 36 9.69 6.72 -1.15
C ALA A 36 10.72 7.87 -1.29
N LYS A 37 10.79 8.52 -2.45
CA LYS A 37 11.65 9.68 -2.73
C LYS A 37 10.92 11.02 -2.56
N SER A 38 9.62 11.00 -2.32
CA SER A 38 8.82 12.21 -2.05
C SER A 38 9.19 12.84 -0.70
N GLU A 39 9.04 14.16 -0.60
CA GLU A 39 9.13 14.88 0.67
C GLU A 39 7.95 14.53 1.58
N LEU A 40 6.75 14.42 1.00
CA LEU A 40 5.54 13.94 1.68
C LEU A 40 5.52 12.42 1.62
N LYS A 41 5.71 11.79 2.76
CA LYS A 41 5.73 10.33 2.91
C LYS A 41 5.14 9.93 4.25
N PRO A 42 4.55 8.73 4.36
CA PRO A 42 4.10 8.19 5.62
C PRO A 42 5.29 7.89 6.54
N ASP A 43 5.02 7.80 7.84
CA ASP A 43 6.03 7.47 8.86
C ASP A 43 6.65 6.09 8.61
N ARG A 44 5.84 5.17 8.08
CA ARG A 44 6.24 3.80 7.77
C ARG A 44 5.78 3.39 6.39
N MET A 45 6.64 2.66 5.69
CA MET A 45 6.28 1.94 4.48
C MET A 45 6.69 0.48 4.66
N ILE A 46 5.71 -0.41 4.58
CA ILE A 46 5.94 -1.85 4.67
C ILE A 46 5.42 -2.54 3.42
N THR A 47 6.01 -3.70 3.10
CA THR A 47 5.57 -4.53 1.98
C THR A 47 5.35 -5.95 2.46
N VAL A 48 4.29 -6.57 1.95
CA VAL A 48 4.03 -8.01 2.08
C VAL A 48 3.99 -8.63 0.70
N PHE A 49 4.41 -9.89 0.54
CA PHE A 49 4.55 -10.50 -0.77
C PHE A 49 3.52 -11.62 -1.00
N ALA A 50 2.51 -11.35 -1.83
CA ALA A 50 1.47 -12.31 -2.18
C ALA A 50 2.08 -13.53 -2.91
N GLY A 51 1.94 -14.70 -2.29
CA GLY A 51 2.47 -15.97 -2.79
C GLY A 51 3.74 -16.47 -2.09
N ASN A 52 4.42 -15.60 -1.33
CA ASN A 52 5.59 -15.97 -0.54
C ASN A 52 5.27 -15.95 0.97
N ASP A 53 4.79 -14.82 1.48
CA ASP A 53 4.50 -14.61 2.91
C ASP A 53 3.00 -14.66 3.19
N ARG A 54 2.43 -15.86 3.18
CA ARG A 54 0.98 -16.07 3.31
C ARG A 54 0.40 -15.43 4.56
N GLU A 55 1.02 -15.66 5.72
CA GLU A 55 0.52 -15.13 6.99
C GLU A 55 0.54 -13.60 7.02
N ALA A 56 1.63 -12.98 6.55
CA ALA A 56 1.75 -11.51 6.49
C ALA A 56 0.70 -10.89 5.55
N VAL A 57 0.47 -11.53 4.40
CA VAL A 57 -0.52 -11.10 3.41
C VAL A 57 -1.95 -11.24 3.96
N ASP A 58 -2.25 -12.34 4.65
CA ASP A 58 -3.58 -12.55 5.24
C ASP A 58 -3.85 -11.56 6.36
N GLN A 59 -2.85 -11.19 7.17
CA GLN A 59 -2.99 -10.13 8.17
C GLN A 59 -3.23 -8.77 7.50
N ALA A 60 -2.43 -8.40 6.50
CA ALA A 60 -2.66 -7.15 5.75
C ALA A 60 -4.08 -7.08 5.16
N ARG A 61 -4.57 -8.18 4.58
CA ARG A 61 -5.92 -8.27 4.00
C ARG A 61 -7.04 -8.10 5.02
N LYS A 62 -6.88 -8.61 6.26
CA LYS A 62 -7.87 -8.41 7.33
C LYS A 62 -8.03 -6.92 7.67
N HIS A 63 -6.92 -6.18 7.74
CA HIS A 63 -6.96 -4.74 7.99
C HIS A 63 -7.48 -3.94 6.78
N MET A 64 -7.48 -4.52 5.58
CA MET A 64 -8.00 -3.90 4.35
C MET A 64 -9.48 -4.20 4.09
N MET A 65 -10.22 -4.80 5.03
CA MET A 65 -11.67 -5.00 4.87
C MET A 65 -12.43 -3.65 4.85
N PRO A 66 -13.52 -3.53 4.08
CA PRO A 66 -14.24 -4.57 3.33
C PRO A 66 -13.74 -4.78 1.89
N PHE A 67 -12.59 -4.24 1.50
CA PHE A 67 -12.09 -4.33 0.12
C PHE A 67 -11.74 -5.77 -0.25
N PRO A 68 -12.12 -6.23 -1.46
CA PRO A 68 -11.85 -7.60 -1.88
C PRO A 68 -10.33 -7.85 -1.98
N PRO A 69 -9.85 -9.04 -1.56
CA PRO A 69 -8.43 -9.35 -1.61
C PRO A 69 -7.95 -9.34 -3.06
N SER A 70 -7.01 -8.44 -3.36
CA SER A 70 -6.38 -8.32 -4.67
C SER A 70 -4.87 -8.18 -4.55
N SER A 71 -4.14 -8.38 -5.64
CA SER A 71 -2.70 -8.14 -5.69
C SER A 71 -2.28 -7.78 -7.12
N PRO A 72 -1.45 -6.75 -7.33
CA PRO A 72 -0.96 -5.80 -6.33
C PRO A 72 -2.09 -4.89 -5.83
N CYS A 73 -2.01 -4.48 -4.57
CA CYS A 73 -2.83 -3.41 -3.99
C CYS A 73 -2.02 -2.65 -2.93
N MET A 74 -2.46 -1.46 -2.55
CA MET A 74 -1.81 -0.62 -1.55
C MET A 74 -2.84 0.00 -0.62
N GLY A 75 -2.57 0.04 0.68
CA GLY A 75 -3.42 0.70 1.67
C GLY A 75 -2.62 1.65 2.54
N LEU A 76 -3.15 2.85 2.77
CA LEU A 76 -2.62 3.81 3.73
C LEU A 76 -3.44 3.71 5.01
N PHE A 77 -2.73 3.55 6.11
CA PHE A 77 -3.30 3.48 7.44
C PHE A 77 -2.87 4.69 8.27
N LYS A 78 -3.74 5.15 9.16
CA LYS A 78 -3.45 6.17 10.17
C LYS A 78 -3.92 5.66 11.53
N ASN A 79 -3.00 5.48 12.48
CA ASN A 79 -3.29 4.97 13.82
C ASN A 79 -4.14 3.67 13.82
N GLY A 80 -3.81 2.71 12.94
CA GLY A 80 -4.56 1.45 12.81
C GLY A 80 -5.78 1.49 11.88
N GLU A 81 -6.26 2.68 11.48
CA GLU A 81 -7.43 2.81 10.60
C GLU A 81 -7.04 2.93 9.13
N LEU A 82 -7.73 2.22 8.25
CA LEU A 82 -7.54 2.33 6.80
C LEU A 82 -8.16 3.64 6.30
N VAL A 83 -7.33 4.57 5.86
CA VAL A 83 -7.77 5.90 5.39
C VAL A 83 -7.78 6.02 3.87
N HIS A 84 -6.97 5.22 3.16
CA HIS A 84 -6.96 5.20 1.70
C HIS A 84 -6.60 3.82 1.16
N MET A 85 -7.23 3.40 0.05
CA MET A 85 -7.03 2.10 -0.56
C MET A 85 -6.91 2.19 -2.08
N VAL A 86 -5.89 1.53 -2.63
CA VAL A 86 -5.65 1.38 -4.07
C VAL A 86 -5.77 -0.10 -4.43
N GLU A 87 -6.92 -0.47 -4.97
CA GLU A 87 -7.19 -1.82 -5.45
C GLU A 87 -6.47 -2.13 -6.77
N ARG A 88 -6.37 -3.42 -7.12
CA ARG A 88 -5.74 -3.85 -8.38
C ARG A 88 -6.30 -3.15 -9.62
N HIS A 89 -7.62 -2.91 -9.69
CA HIS A 89 -8.26 -2.24 -10.84
C HIS A 89 -7.79 -0.78 -11.01
N HIS A 90 -7.28 -0.16 -9.95
CA HIS A 90 -6.64 1.17 -10.01
C HIS A 90 -5.15 1.10 -10.37
N ILE A 91 -4.55 -0.08 -10.44
CA ILE A 91 -3.13 -0.30 -10.78
C ILE A 91 -3.00 -0.89 -12.18
N GLU A 92 -3.87 -1.84 -12.52
CA GLU A 92 -3.86 -2.53 -13.81
C GLU A 92 -4.18 -1.56 -14.94
N GLY A 93 -3.30 -1.51 -15.95
CA GLY A 93 -3.41 -0.58 -17.07
C GLY A 93 -3.05 0.88 -16.77
N ARG A 94 -2.60 1.20 -15.54
CA ARG A 94 -2.18 2.57 -15.18
C ARG A 94 -0.66 2.70 -15.11
N THR A 95 -0.17 3.90 -15.33
CA THR A 95 1.26 4.22 -15.20
C THR A 95 1.66 4.38 -13.74
N ALA A 96 2.95 4.21 -13.45
CA ALA A 96 3.50 4.43 -12.12
C ALA A 96 3.20 5.84 -11.59
N GLN A 97 3.34 6.88 -12.43
CA GLN A 97 3.09 8.26 -12.03
C GLN A 97 1.62 8.50 -11.65
N MET A 98 0.67 7.86 -12.34
CA MET A 98 -0.75 8.00 -11.98
C MET A 98 -1.05 7.37 -10.62
N ILE A 99 -0.43 6.22 -10.32
CA ILE A 99 -0.60 5.54 -9.02
C ILE A 99 0.09 6.36 -7.92
N ALA A 100 1.30 6.85 -8.17
CA ALA A 100 2.03 7.71 -7.26
C ALA A 100 1.24 9.00 -6.98
N GLY A 101 0.70 9.67 -8.00
CA GLY A 101 -0.12 10.87 -7.83
C GLY A 101 -1.36 10.64 -6.98
N ASN A 102 -2.05 9.50 -7.14
CA ASN A 102 -3.18 9.15 -6.27
C ASN A 102 -2.76 9.02 -4.80
N LEU A 103 -1.65 8.32 -4.54
CA LEU A 103 -1.13 8.13 -3.19
C LEU A 103 -0.55 9.41 -2.59
N LEU A 104 0.07 10.28 -3.39
CA LEU A 104 0.51 11.60 -2.95
C LEU A 104 -0.68 12.45 -2.48
N GLY A 105 -1.80 12.42 -3.20
CA GLY A 105 -3.03 13.08 -2.76
C GLY A 105 -3.49 12.58 -1.38
N ALA A 106 -3.46 11.25 -1.17
CA ALA A 106 -3.77 10.67 0.13
C ALA A 106 -2.75 11.07 1.23
N PHE A 107 -1.46 11.20 0.89
CA PHE A 107 -0.43 11.64 1.82
C PHE A 107 -0.61 13.12 2.20
N GLU A 108 -0.99 13.97 1.25
CA GLU A 108 -1.29 15.38 1.53
C GLU A 108 -2.49 15.55 2.47
N GLU A 109 -3.43 14.62 2.47
CA GLU A 109 -4.61 14.64 3.35
C GLU A 109 -4.31 14.04 4.73
N HIS A 110 -3.54 12.96 4.79
CA HIS A 110 -3.41 12.15 6.01
C HIS A 110 -2.05 12.20 6.70
N CYS A 111 -0.97 12.52 5.99
CA CYS A 111 0.42 12.53 6.47
C CYS A 111 0.95 13.95 6.82
N LYS A 112 0.06 14.94 6.93
CA LYS A 112 0.36 16.26 7.52
C LYS A 112 0.27 16.23 9.05
#